data_AF-A0A1H4NTU1-F1
#
_entry.id   AF-A0A1H4NTU1-F1
#
_cell.length_a   1.000
_cell.length_b   1.000
_cell.length_c   1.000
_cell.angle_alpha   90.00
_cell.angle_beta   90.00
_cell.angle_gamma   90.00
#
_symmetry.space_group_name_H-M   'P 1'
#
loop_
_entity.id
_entity.type
_entity.pdbx_description
1 polymer ?
#
loop_
_entity_poly.entity_id
_entity_poly.type
_entity_poly.pdbx_seq_one_letter_code
_entity_poly.pdbx_strand_id
1 'polypeptide(L)' 'MPWKLELQETRRGCQTLEKTPRYDVLLNGARTGQLYFNIRGYVGYLPTPTGGKLDIGEKGITAFRREVSALNREARNLAN' A
#
# COMPACT_ATOMS: atom_id res chain seq x y z
N MET A 1 1.09 11.74 15.81
CA MET A 1 -0.04 11.31 14.96
C MET A 1 -0.17 9.80 15.08
N PRO A 2 -1.39 9.24 15.19
CA PRO A 2 -1.57 7.79 15.21
C PRO A 2 -1.08 7.19 13.89
N TRP A 3 -0.48 6.01 13.96
CA TRP A 3 -0.03 5.27 12.78
C TRP A 3 -1.25 4.95 11.88
N LYS A 4 -1.21 5.41 10.63
CA LYS A 4 -2.27 5.21 9.64
C LYS A 4 -1.68 4.95 8.27
N LEU A 5 -1.95 3.77 7.73
CA LEU A 5 -1.59 3.36 6.38
C LEU A 5 -2.80 3.45 5.45
N GLU A 6 -2.60 4.05 4.27
CA GLU A 6 -3.64 4.26 3.27
C GLU A 6 -3.13 3.97 1.85
N LEU A 7 -4.04 3.57 0.96
CA LEU A 7 -3.77 3.43 -0.47
C LEU A 7 -4.58 4.49 -1.20
N GLN A 8 -3.91 5.34 -1.97
CA GLN A 8 -4.55 6.36 -2.78
C GLN A 8 -4.36 6.05 -4.26
N GLU A 9 -5.47 5.88 -4.98
CA GLU A 9 -5.42 5.69 -6.43
C GLU A 9 -4.78 6.90 -7.12
N THR A 10 -3.92 6.64 -8.10
CA THR A 10 -3.19 7.68 -8.81
C THR A 10 -2.86 7.27 -10.24
N ARG A 11 -2.70 8.28 -11.11
CA ARG A 11 -2.09 8.14 -12.43
C ARG A 11 -0.63 8.60 -12.45
N ARG A 12 -0.11 9.06 -11.31
CA ARG A 12 1.26 9.56 -11.19
C ARG A 12 2.23 8.41 -11.44
N GLY A 13 3.13 8.62 -12.39
CA GLY A 13 4.15 7.63 -12.76
C GLY A 13 3.67 6.58 -13.76
N CYS A 14 2.37 6.57 -14.13
CA CYS A 14 1.88 5.77 -15.24
C CYS A 14 2.53 6.21 -16.55
N GLN A 15 2.88 5.26 -17.41
CA GLN A 15 3.25 5.55 -18.80
C GLN A 15 2.03 6.01 -19.59
N THR A 16 2.22 6.76 -20.69
CA THR A 16 1.14 7.37 -21.48
C THR A 16 0.06 6.38 -21.94
N LEU A 17 0.44 5.11 -22.20
CA LEU A 17 -0.47 4.05 -22.64
C LEU A 17 -0.87 3.07 -21.53
N GLU A 18 -0.40 3.31 -20.29
CA GLU A 18 -0.75 2.48 -19.14
C GLU A 18 -2.21 2.73 -18.75
N LYS A 19 -3.05 1.68 -18.92
CA LYS A 19 -4.50 1.77 -18.67
C LYS A 19 -4.85 1.56 -17.19
N THR A 20 -4.08 0.74 -16.50
CA THR A 20 -4.33 0.40 -15.10
C THR A 20 -3.78 1.50 -14.20
N PRO A 21 -4.57 2.03 -13.24
CA PRO A 21 -4.06 3.01 -12.30
C PRO A 21 -3.02 2.38 -11.35
N ARG A 22 -2.27 3.23 -10.66
CA ARG A 22 -1.37 2.85 -9.57
C ARG A 22 -1.98 3.26 -8.24
N TYR A 23 -1.40 2.81 -7.13
CA TYR A 23 -1.82 3.22 -5.80
C TYR A 23 -0.61 3.75 -5.02
N ASP A 24 -0.61 5.03 -4.68
CA ASP A 24 0.38 5.58 -3.75
C ASP A 24 0.14 4.97 -2.35
N VAL A 25 1.21 4.50 -1.72
CA VAL A 25 1.20 3.96 -0.35
C VAL A 25 1.54 5.09 0.59
N LEU A 26 0.57 5.51 1.42
CA LEU A 26 0.71 6.65 2.31
C LEU A 26 0.79 6.19 3.76
N LEU A 27 1.86 6.56 4.45
CA LEU A 27 1.99 6.40 5.89
C LEU A 27 1.84 7.78 6.55
N ASN A 28 0.82 7.95 7.38
CA ASN A 28 0.48 9.22 8.03
C ASN A 28 0.36 10.38 7.03
N GLY A 29 -0.20 10.11 5.85
CA GLY A 29 -0.34 11.08 4.75
C GLY A 29 0.92 11.30 3.91
N ALA A 30 2.08 10.79 4.32
CA ALA A 30 3.33 10.87 3.55
C ALA A 30 3.48 9.66 2.62
N ARG A 31 3.79 9.90 1.34
CA ARG A 31 4.02 8.83 0.37
C ARG A 31 5.32 8.10 0.70
N THR A 32 5.22 6.80 0.94
CA THR A 32 6.36 5.91 1.26
C THR A 32 6.64 4.89 0.16
N GLY A 33 5.68 4.66 -0.74
CA GLY A 33 5.82 3.74 -1.85
C GLY A 33 4.68 3.89 -2.87
N GLN A 34 4.64 2.97 -3.83
CA GLN A 34 3.60 2.89 -4.84
C GLN A 34 3.39 1.43 -5.25
N LEU A 35 2.13 1.04 -5.40
CA LEU A 35 1.74 -0.22 -6.02
C LEU A 35 1.51 0.02 -7.52
N TYR A 36 2.13 -0.81 -8.36
CA TYR A 36 1.92 -0.79 -9.80
C TYR A 36 1.31 -2.12 -10.25
N PHE A 37 0.55 -2.09 -11.33
CA PHE A 37 0.00 -3.30 -11.91
C PHE A 37 1.05 -4.00 -12.78
N ASN A 38 1.31 -5.27 -12.49
CA ASN A 38 2.20 -6.14 -13.24
C ASN A 38 1.40 -6.92 -14.30
N ILE A 39 1.45 -8.26 -14.30
CA ILE A 39 0.83 -9.10 -15.34
C ILE A 39 -0.61 -9.49 -14.96
N ARG A 40 -0.79 -9.92 -13.71
CA ARG A 40 -2.01 -10.50 -13.13
C ARG A 40 -2.52 -9.71 -11.92
N GLY A 41 -1.69 -8.85 -11.32
CA GLY A 41 -2.05 -8.12 -10.12
C GLY A 41 -1.12 -6.94 -9.82
N TYR A 42 -1.36 -6.32 -8.67
CA TYR A 42 -0.53 -5.26 -8.13
C TYR A 42 0.68 -5.83 -7.41
N VAL A 43 1.80 -5.12 -7.50
CA VAL A 43 3.06 -5.42 -6.81
C VAL A 43 3.55 -4.15 -6.12
N GLY A 44 4.15 -4.32 -4.94
CA GLY A 44 4.77 -3.26 -4.15
C GLY A 44 4.80 -3.62 -2.68
N TYR A 45 5.42 -2.77 -1.88
CA TYR A 45 5.62 -3.01 -0.45
C TYR A 45 4.67 -2.17 0.40
N LEU A 46 4.20 -2.73 1.51
CA LEU A 46 3.48 -2.01 2.55
C LEU A 46 4.39 -1.78 3.76
N PRO A 47 4.51 -0.56 4.30
CA PRO A 47 5.25 -0.34 5.55
C PRO A 47 4.54 -1.04 6.71
N THR A 48 5.33 -1.62 7.61
CA THR A 48 4.82 -2.28 8.82
C THR A 48 4.93 -1.37 10.05
N PRO A 49 4.11 -1.59 11.09
CA PRO A 49 4.18 -0.81 12.32
C PRO A 49 5.54 -0.89 13.04
N THR A 50 6.28 -1.98 12.85
CA THR A 50 7.59 -2.23 13.46
C THR A 50 8.76 -1.65 12.66
N GLY A 51 8.50 -0.93 11.56
CA GLY A 51 9.51 -0.27 10.73
C GLY A 51 10.04 -1.11 9.56
N GLY A 52 9.57 -2.34 9.39
CA GLY A 52 9.86 -3.20 8.23
C GLY A 52 8.95 -2.91 7.02
N LYS A 53 9.10 -3.73 5.97
CA LYS A 53 8.27 -3.73 4.77
C LYS A 53 7.65 -5.11 4.57
N LEU A 54 6.35 -5.15 4.34
CA LEU A 54 5.61 -6.35 3.98
C LEU A 54 5.53 -6.48 2.46
N ASP A 55 5.95 -7.64 1.96
CA ASP A 55 5.72 -8.10 0.59
C ASP A 55 4.71 -9.25 0.63
N ILE A 56 3.62 -9.12 -0.12
CA ILE A 56 2.60 -10.17 -0.27
C ILE A 56 2.60 -10.81 -1.67
N GLY A 57 3.63 -10.50 -2.46
CA GLY A 57 3.75 -10.85 -3.86
C GLY A 57 2.70 -10.16 -4.73
N GLU A 58 2.53 -10.69 -5.93
CA GLU A 58 1.58 -10.17 -6.90
C GLU A 58 0.14 -10.60 -6.57
N LYS A 59 -0.72 -9.63 -6.22
CA LYS A 59 -2.11 -9.87 -5.80
C LYS A 59 -3.06 -8.79 -6.30
N GLY A 60 -4.36 -9.06 -6.30
CA GLY A 60 -5.38 -8.04 -6.59
C GLY A 60 -5.41 -6.94 -5.52
N ILE A 61 -5.86 -5.73 -5.87
CA ILE A 61 -5.90 -4.56 -4.96
C ILE A 61 -6.67 -4.83 -3.67
N THR A 62 -7.69 -5.70 -3.71
CA THR A 62 -8.44 -6.12 -2.53
C THR A 62 -7.57 -6.81 -1.48
N ALA A 63 -6.55 -7.58 -1.89
CA ALA A 63 -5.61 -8.20 -0.95
C ALA A 63 -4.77 -7.14 -0.22
N PHE A 64 -4.21 -6.18 -0.96
CA PHE A 64 -3.49 -5.05 -0.36
C PHE A 64 -4.36 -4.24 0.60
N ARG A 65 -5.62 -3.96 0.25
CA ARG A 65 -6.56 -3.25 1.16
C ARG A 65 -6.82 -4.02 2.46
N ARG A 66 -6.87 -5.36 2.40
CA ARG A 66 -6.99 -6.22 3.59
C ARG A 66 -5.75 -6.13 4.47
N GLU A 67 -4.57 -6.23 3.89
CA GLU A 67 -3.31 -6.07 4.63
C GLU A 67 -3.17 -4.68 5.26
N VAL A 68 -3.53 -3.63 4.53
CA VAL A 68 -3.55 -2.27 5.09
C VAL A 68 -4.48 -2.18 6.31
N SER A 69 -5.64 -2.82 6.26
CA SER A 69 -6.56 -2.87 7.40
C SER A 69 -5.98 -3.67 8.57
N ALA A 70 -5.29 -4.78 8.31
CA ALA A 70 -4.62 -5.60 9.30
C ALA A 70 -3.47 -4.85 10.00
N LEU A 71 -2.58 -4.22 9.23
CA LEU A 71 -1.46 -3.43 9.75
C LEU A 71 -1.94 -2.22 10.56
N ASN A 72 -3.03 -1.55 10.13
CA ASN A 72 -3.65 -0.47 10.91
C ASN A 72 -4.25 -0.94 12.23
N ARG A 73 -4.70 -2.20 12.32
CA ARG A 73 -5.16 -2.80 13.57
C ARG A 73 -3.98 -3.19 14.45
N GLU A 74 -2.94 -3.80 13.88
CA GLU A 74 -1.71 -4.13 14.58
C GLU A 74 -1.07 -2.90 15.22
N ALA A 75 -0.95 -1.79 14.48
CA ALA A 75 -0.38 -0.56 15.02
C ALA A 75 -1.19 0.01 16.19
N ARG A 76 -2.52 -0.13 16.15
CA ARG A 76 -3.39 0.25 17.28
C ARG A 76 -3.14 -0.60 18.51
N ASN A 77 -2.85 -1.90 18.34
CA ASN A 77 -2.55 -2.79 19.45
C ASN A 77 -1.18 -2.49 20.07
N LEU A 78 -0.18 -2.09 19.28
CA LEU A 78 1.14 -1.72 19.77
C LEU A 78 1.18 -0.38 20.52
N ALA A 79 0.18 0.47 20.30
CA ALA A 79 0.07 1.78 20.94
C ALA A 79 -0.67 1.75 22.29
N ASN A 80 -1.23 0.60 22.66
CA ASN A 80 -1.88 0.33 23.95
C ASN A 80 -0.94 -0.45 24.86
#